data_AF-A0A536JPQ0-F1
#
_entry.id   AF-A0A536JPQ0-F1
#
_cell.length_a   1.000
_cell.length_b   1.000
_cell.length_c   1.000
_cell.angle_alpha   90.00
_cell.angle_beta   90.00
_cell.angle_gamma   90.00
#
_symmetry.space_group_name_H-M   'P 1'
#
loop_
_entity.id
_entity.type
_entity.pdbx_description
1 polymer ?
#
loop_
_entity_poly.entity_id
_entity_poly.type
_entity_poly.pdbx_seq_one_letter_code
_entity_poly.pdbx_strand_id
1 'polypeptide(L)'
;MLRAVAAILVCLFALLLSYALWTVYENTLTAAALDQGSLSNAKPSSRPELSPTAARALEAYGGEAIWKAATAVDSEVTVGGLLFQLKGINIPPHARITVDVQRPHTVITPMDTSGDVGVLDGFSVMIVAPDGRIIEQRADAREHLQNASVTDKWDRLNLLYFLGYAFWGYYTLPYQLTRSAIEWTELRDGLLQADFGTNLPVHSRIQRFWFDRKTGLLKRNDYTPVAATPSAQVANVVFEHGESNGIRYTSKRRVKLTPQQYGWVLPVPDFITIDVEMWRLR
;
A
#
# COMPACT_ATOMS: atom_id res chain seq x y z
N MET A 1 27.75 3.97 -45.03
CA MET A 1 27.74 3.29 -43.71
C MET A 1 27.55 4.26 -42.55
N LEU A 2 28.39 5.29 -42.40
CA LEU A 2 28.33 6.25 -41.26
C LEU A 2 26.97 6.99 -41.09
N ARG A 3 26.35 7.42 -42.19
CA ARG A 3 25.05 8.13 -42.17
C ARG A 3 23.87 7.24 -41.71
N ALA A 4 23.91 5.96 -42.05
CA ALA A 4 22.89 5.00 -41.64
C ALA A 4 22.99 4.68 -40.14
N VAL A 5 24.21 4.53 -39.62
CA VAL A 5 24.47 4.34 -38.19
C VAL A 5 24.03 5.57 -37.38
N ALA A 6 24.32 6.79 -37.87
CA ALA A 6 23.87 8.03 -37.22
C ALA A 6 22.34 8.13 -37.15
N ALA A 7 21.64 7.78 -38.24
CA ALA A 7 20.17 7.77 -38.26
C ALA A 7 19.57 6.76 -37.27
N ILE A 8 20.16 5.56 -37.18
CA ILE A 8 19.73 4.53 -36.21
C ILE A 8 19.92 5.02 -34.77
N LEU A 9 21.05 5.66 -34.47
CA LEU A 9 21.34 6.21 -33.13
C LEU A 9 20.36 7.33 -32.74
N VAL A 10 20.01 8.21 -33.68
CA VAL A 10 19.01 9.28 -33.44
C VAL A 10 17.62 8.68 -33.16
N CYS A 11 17.20 7.67 -33.93
CA CYS A 11 15.93 6.98 -33.69
C CYS A 11 15.91 6.24 -32.34
N LEU A 12 16.99 5.55 -31.97
CA LEU A 12 17.14 4.90 -30.66
C LEU A 12 17.08 5.92 -29.52
N PHE A 13 17.78 7.05 -29.65
CA PHE A 13 17.75 8.11 -28.65
C PHE A 13 16.35 8.71 -28.51
N ALA A 14 15.65 8.98 -29.63
CA ALA A 14 14.29 9.48 -29.60
C ALA A 14 13.30 8.49 -28.98
N LEU A 15 13.46 7.18 -29.24
CA LEU A 15 12.68 6.10 -28.61
C LEU A 15 12.94 6.00 -27.11
N LEU A 16 14.21 6.08 -26.69
CA LEU A 16 14.58 6.05 -25.27
C LEU A 16 14.08 7.30 -24.55
N LEU A 17 14.18 8.48 -25.18
CA LEU A 17 13.69 9.74 -24.63
C LEU A 17 12.16 9.76 -24.55
N SER A 18 11.45 9.27 -25.57
CA SER A 18 9.99 9.19 -25.55
C SER A 18 9.50 8.15 -24.55
N TYR A 19 10.16 7.00 -24.43
CA TYR A 19 9.89 6.02 -23.39
C TYR A 19 10.18 6.58 -21.99
N ALA A 20 11.27 7.33 -21.82
CA ALA A 20 11.58 8.02 -20.56
C ALA A 20 10.53 9.09 -20.22
N LEU A 21 10.10 9.88 -21.19
CA LEU A 21 9.05 10.89 -21.01
C LEU A 21 7.67 10.25 -20.75
N TRP A 22 7.36 9.14 -21.41
CA TRP A 22 6.13 8.37 -21.20
C TRP A 22 6.12 7.70 -19.82
N THR A 23 7.22 7.09 -19.40
CA THR A 23 7.35 6.50 -18.06
C THR A 23 7.34 7.57 -16.99
N VAL A 24 7.95 8.74 -17.20
CA VAL A 24 7.73 9.90 -16.33
C VAL A 24 6.24 10.25 -16.34
N TYR A 25 5.61 10.51 -17.48
CA TYR A 25 4.18 10.83 -17.56
C TYR A 25 3.28 9.86 -16.78
N GLU A 26 3.40 8.55 -17.02
CA GLU A 26 2.65 7.49 -16.32
C GLU A 26 2.96 7.44 -14.82
N ASN A 27 4.23 7.58 -14.43
CA ASN A 27 4.66 7.46 -13.02
C ASN A 27 4.28 8.65 -12.16
N THR A 28 3.91 9.78 -12.78
CA THR A 28 4.19 11.08 -12.18
C THR A 28 2.97 12.00 -12.30
N LEU A 29 2.33 12.04 -13.48
CA LEU A 29 1.02 12.64 -13.68
C LEU A 29 -0.09 11.66 -13.29
N THR A 30 -0.15 11.30 -12.00
CA THR A 30 -1.35 10.63 -11.50
C THR A 30 -2.55 11.53 -11.76
N ALA A 31 -3.71 10.96 -12.15
CA ALA A 31 -4.95 11.73 -12.30
C ALA A 31 -5.26 12.59 -11.05
N ALA A 32 -4.79 12.18 -9.87
CA ALA A 32 -4.84 12.93 -8.63
C ALA A 32 -4.13 14.29 -8.65
N ALA A 33 -3.00 14.42 -9.36
CA ALA A 33 -2.27 15.68 -9.47
C ALA A 33 -2.91 16.66 -10.47
N LEU A 34 -3.65 16.14 -11.45
CA LEU A 34 -4.36 16.93 -12.47
C LEU A 34 -5.75 17.37 -12.02
N ASP A 35 -6.33 16.66 -11.06
CA ASP A 35 -7.67 16.90 -10.57
C ASP A 35 -7.59 17.64 -9.22
N GLN A 36 -7.18 18.91 -9.16
CA GLN A 36 -7.22 19.73 -7.92
C GLN A 36 -8.48 20.62 -7.84
N GLY A 37 -9.67 20.05 -8.09
CA GLY A 37 -10.93 20.76 -7.92
C GLY A 37 -11.22 21.15 -6.46
N SER A 38 -11.99 22.21 -6.26
CA SER A 38 -12.43 22.69 -4.94
C SER A 38 -13.12 21.58 -4.14
N LEU A 39 -12.71 21.37 -2.89
CA LEU A 39 -13.31 20.42 -1.94
C LEU A 39 -14.57 20.96 -1.23
N SER A 40 -15.16 22.04 -1.73
CA SER A 40 -16.32 22.68 -1.11
C SER A 40 -17.56 21.79 -1.24
N ASN A 41 -18.00 21.19 -0.14
CA ASN A 41 -19.25 20.43 0.10
C ASN A 41 -19.14 18.90 0.27
N ALA A 42 -17.96 18.35 0.54
CA ALA A 42 -17.84 16.95 0.93
C ALA A 42 -18.58 16.68 2.26
N LYS A 43 -19.58 15.78 2.25
CA LYS A 43 -20.25 15.30 3.47
C LYS A 43 -19.78 13.88 3.77
N PRO A 44 -19.51 13.53 5.04
CA PRO A 44 -19.32 12.15 5.45
C PRO A 44 -20.49 11.29 4.99
N SER A 45 -20.26 10.04 4.61
CA SER A 45 -21.37 9.13 4.35
C SER A 45 -22.14 8.89 5.64
N SER A 46 -23.46 9.09 5.61
CA SER A 46 -24.33 8.76 6.74
C SER A 46 -24.41 7.24 6.84
N ARG A 47 -23.98 6.65 7.95
CA ARG A 47 -24.21 5.22 8.23
C ARG A 47 -25.72 4.95 8.14
N PRO A 48 -26.18 3.96 7.35
CA PRO A 48 -25.47 2.74 6.93
C PRO A 48 -25.05 2.68 5.45
N GLU A 49 -25.23 3.75 4.66
CA GLU A 49 -25.11 3.64 3.21
C GLU A 49 -23.68 3.97 2.72
N LEU A 50 -23.11 3.09 1.90
CA LEU A 50 -21.84 3.35 1.22
C LEU A 50 -22.03 4.52 0.25
N SER A 51 -21.03 5.40 0.17
CA SER A 51 -21.01 6.43 -0.86
C SER A 51 -20.92 5.80 -2.25
N PRO A 52 -21.32 6.49 -3.34
CA PRO A 52 -21.23 5.95 -4.70
C PRO A 52 -19.83 5.44 -5.07
N THR A 53 -18.78 6.17 -4.70
CA THR A 53 -17.39 5.71 -4.94
C THR A 53 -17.04 4.47 -4.13
N ALA A 54 -17.43 4.40 -2.84
CA ALA A 54 -17.17 3.24 -2.00
C ALA A 54 -17.93 1.99 -2.50
N ALA A 55 -19.20 2.14 -2.90
CA ALA A 55 -20.00 1.06 -3.45
C ALA A 55 -19.39 0.50 -4.75
N ARG A 56 -18.99 1.38 -5.69
CA ARG A 56 -18.31 0.96 -6.92
C ARG A 56 -16.98 0.28 -6.65
N ALA A 57 -16.18 0.80 -5.71
CA ALA A 57 -14.92 0.19 -5.35
C ALA A 57 -15.13 -1.21 -4.76
N LEU A 58 -16.07 -1.37 -3.84
CA LEU A 58 -16.38 -2.66 -3.25
C LEU A 58 -16.82 -3.69 -4.31
N GLU A 59 -17.69 -3.27 -5.24
CA GLU A 59 -18.13 -4.12 -6.35
C GLU A 59 -16.97 -4.53 -7.27
N ALA A 60 -16.08 -3.59 -7.60
CA ALA A 60 -14.90 -3.86 -8.42
C ALA A 60 -13.94 -4.92 -7.82
N TYR A 61 -14.02 -5.11 -6.50
CA TYR A 61 -13.25 -6.11 -5.76
C TYR A 61 -14.10 -7.32 -5.34
N GLY A 62 -15.25 -7.57 -5.96
CA GLY A 62 -16.07 -8.77 -5.75
C GLY A 62 -17.27 -8.61 -4.82
N GLY A 63 -17.52 -7.40 -4.33
CA GLY A 63 -18.73 -7.07 -3.58
C GLY A 63 -18.71 -7.48 -2.10
N GLU A 64 -19.66 -6.94 -1.35
CA GLU A 64 -19.69 -7.04 0.12
C GLU A 64 -19.81 -8.48 0.63
N ALA A 65 -20.63 -9.31 0.00
CA ALA A 65 -20.92 -10.66 0.46
C ALA A 65 -19.67 -11.53 0.49
N ILE A 66 -18.80 -11.41 -0.51
CA ILE A 66 -17.55 -12.15 -0.61
C ILE A 66 -16.60 -11.73 0.53
N TRP A 67 -16.44 -10.43 0.77
CA TRP A 67 -15.54 -9.92 1.80
C TRP A 67 -16.05 -10.17 3.24
N LYS A 68 -17.36 -10.26 3.45
CA LYS A 68 -17.93 -10.67 4.75
C LYS A 68 -17.74 -12.16 5.04
N ALA A 69 -17.78 -13.00 4.01
CA ALA A 69 -17.57 -14.44 4.14
C ALA A 69 -16.09 -14.81 4.23
N ALA A 70 -15.21 -13.96 3.68
CA ALA A 70 -13.78 -14.20 3.68
C ALA A 70 -13.18 -14.18 5.08
N THR A 71 -12.21 -15.06 5.27
CA THR A 71 -11.46 -15.25 6.51
C THR A 71 -10.06 -14.67 6.40
N ALA A 72 -9.41 -14.88 5.25
CA ALA A 72 -8.02 -14.49 5.06
C ALA A 72 -7.69 -14.17 3.60
N VAL A 73 -6.60 -13.46 3.41
CA VAL A 73 -5.91 -13.33 2.12
C VAL A 73 -4.53 -13.93 2.25
N ASP A 74 -4.18 -14.85 1.36
CA ASP A 74 -2.82 -15.38 1.22
C ASP A 74 -2.14 -14.76 0.00
N SER A 75 -0.84 -14.54 0.10
CA SER A 75 -0.05 -13.96 -0.98
C SER A 75 1.41 -14.37 -0.92
N GLU A 76 2.07 -14.31 -2.07
CA GLU A 76 3.54 -14.31 -2.20
C GLU A 76 3.97 -13.00 -2.83
N VAL A 77 4.96 -12.35 -2.23
CA VAL A 77 5.38 -10.99 -2.61
C VAL A 77 6.89 -10.84 -2.63
N THR A 78 7.35 -10.00 -3.55
CA THR A 78 8.66 -9.37 -3.51
C THR A 78 8.49 -7.92 -3.05
N VAL A 79 9.26 -7.51 -2.03
CA VAL A 79 9.22 -6.14 -1.48
C VAL A 79 10.63 -5.56 -1.42
N GLY A 80 10.77 -4.29 -1.77
CA GLY A 80 12.05 -3.59 -1.76
C GLY A 80 11.89 -2.08 -1.78
N GLY A 81 12.92 -1.36 -2.20
CA GLY A 81 12.92 0.10 -2.32
C GLY A 81 13.83 0.81 -1.31
N LEU A 82 13.94 2.13 -1.47
CA LEU A 82 14.90 2.96 -0.74
C LEU A 82 14.69 2.94 0.78
N LEU A 83 13.44 2.84 1.25
CA LEU A 83 13.13 2.88 2.68
C LEU A 83 13.95 1.87 3.48
N PHE A 84 14.01 0.62 3.03
CA PHE A 84 14.65 -0.46 3.80
C PHE A 84 16.17 -0.30 3.85
N GLN A 85 16.77 0.25 2.78
CA GLN A 85 18.18 0.63 2.77
C GLN A 85 18.48 1.74 3.79
N LEU A 86 17.63 2.78 3.83
CA LEU A 86 17.75 3.87 4.81
C LEU A 86 17.62 3.35 6.25
N LYS A 87 16.65 2.46 6.48
CA LYS A 87 16.40 1.78 7.76
C LYS A 87 17.46 0.73 8.11
N GLY A 88 18.37 0.41 7.19
CA GLY A 88 19.49 -0.51 7.39
C GLY A 88 19.05 -1.94 7.70
N ILE A 89 17.91 -2.36 7.15
CA ILE A 89 17.40 -3.72 7.32
C ILE A 89 17.02 -4.31 5.96
N ASN A 90 17.30 -5.59 5.78
CA ASN A 90 16.91 -6.32 4.58
C ASN A 90 15.50 -6.90 4.76
N ILE A 91 14.77 -7.01 3.65
CA ILE A 91 13.55 -7.80 3.59
C ILE A 91 13.90 -9.14 2.94
N PRO A 92 13.28 -10.24 3.38
CA PRO A 92 13.23 -11.46 2.60
C PRO A 92 12.87 -11.16 1.14
N PRO A 93 13.65 -11.65 0.16
CA PRO A 93 13.38 -11.37 -1.25
C PRO A 93 12.01 -11.90 -1.69
N HIS A 94 11.57 -13.00 -1.09
CA HIS A 94 10.23 -13.58 -1.27
C HIS A 94 9.63 -13.87 0.11
N ALA A 95 8.42 -13.36 0.36
CA ALA A 95 7.69 -13.61 1.59
C ALA A 95 6.27 -14.09 1.28
N ARG A 96 5.83 -15.14 1.99
CA ARG A 96 4.42 -15.45 2.11
C ARG A 96 3.81 -14.55 3.16
N ILE A 97 2.70 -13.89 2.80
CA ILE A 97 1.94 -13.05 3.72
C ILE A 97 0.50 -13.54 3.74
N THR A 98 0.05 -13.92 4.94
CA THR A 98 -1.35 -14.23 5.22
C THR A 98 -1.91 -13.14 6.13
N VAL A 99 -3.00 -12.51 5.73
CA VAL A 99 -3.71 -11.52 6.55
C VAL A 99 -5.11 -12.01 6.89
N ASP A 100 -5.55 -11.76 8.12
CA ASP A 100 -6.95 -11.92 8.53
C ASP A 100 -7.77 -10.75 7.97
N VAL A 101 -8.91 -11.06 7.36
CA VAL A 101 -9.74 -10.04 6.70
C VAL A 101 -10.37 -9.07 7.70
N GLN A 102 -10.75 -9.55 8.88
CA GLN A 102 -11.64 -8.84 9.79
C GLN A 102 -10.89 -8.12 10.91
N ARG A 103 -9.78 -8.69 11.39
CA ARG A 103 -8.96 -8.10 12.45
C ARG A 103 -7.54 -7.84 11.96
N PRO A 104 -6.83 -6.84 12.52
CA PRO A 104 -5.43 -6.59 12.17
C PRO A 104 -4.55 -7.73 12.66
N HIS A 105 -4.42 -8.76 11.84
CA HIS A 105 -3.59 -9.92 12.11
C HIS A 105 -2.89 -10.34 10.82
N THR A 106 -1.56 -10.38 10.86
CA THR A 106 -0.73 -10.67 9.69
C THR A 106 0.37 -11.63 10.07
N VAL A 107 0.53 -12.69 9.29
CA VAL A 107 1.63 -13.65 9.40
C VAL A 107 2.53 -13.51 8.19
N ILE A 108 3.83 -13.37 8.42
CA ILE A 108 4.87 -13.22 7.39
C ILE A 108 5.85 -14.38 7.53
N THR A 109 6.12 -15.09 6.43
CA THR A 109 7.04 -16.24 6.45
C THR A 109 7.81 -16.37 5.13
N PRO A 110 9.15 -16.49 5.15
CA PRO A 110 10.01 -16.27 6.32
C PRO A 110 10.18 -14.76 6.61
N MET A 111 10.59 -14.41 7.83
CA MET A 111 11.00 -13.05 8.20
C MET A 111 12.46 -12.75 7.90
N ASP A 112 13.29 -13.79 7.79
CA ASP A 112 14.71 -13.72 7.46
C ASP A 112 15.25 -15.09 7.03
N THR A 113 16.58 -15.22 6.95
CA THR A 113 17.24 -16.43 6.47
C THR A 113 17.16 -17.61 7.44
N SER A 114 16.76 -17.43 8.72
CA SER A 114 16.57 -18.57 9.64
C SER A 114 15.21 -19.24 9.48
N GLY A 115 14.32 -18.68 8.66
CA GLY A 115 12.98 -19.23 8.44
C GLY A 115 11.98 -18.81 9.51
N ASP A 116 12.32 -17.83 10.35
CA ASP A 116 11.46 -17.37 11.44
C ASP A 116 10.14 -16.81 10.91
N VAL A 117 9.09 -16.92 11.72
CA VAL A 117 7.73 -16.48 11.41
C VAL A 117 7.45 -15.20 12.17
N GLY A 118 7.06 -14.16 11.45
CA GLY A 118 6.64 -12.89 12.04
C GLY A 118 5.12 -12.84 12.14
N VAL A 119 4.61 -12.40 13.29
CA VAL A 119 3.18 -12.22 13.52
C VAL A 119 2.92 -10.83 14.04
N LEU A 120 2.03 -10.10 13.38
CA LEU A 120 1.37 -8.91 13.92
C LEU A 120 -0.01 -9.31 14.45
N ASP A 121 -0.35 -8.83 15.64
CA ASP A 121 -1.68 -8.96 16.23
C ASP A 121 -2.09 -7.63 16.89
N GLY A 122 -2.95 -6.88 16.21
CA GLY A 122 -3.30 -5.51 16.59
C GLY A 122 -2.07 -4.60 16.59
N PHE A 123 -1.70 -4.09 17.76
CA PHE A 123 -0.53 -3.25 17.96
C PHE A 123 0.71 -4.01 18.44
N SER A 124 0.59 -5.33 18.63
CA SER A 124 1.68 -6.18 19.10
C SER A 124 2.31 -6.94 17.93
N VAL A 125 3.60 -7.27 18.09
CA VAL A 125 4.34 -8.11 17.16
C VAL A 125 5.15 -9.17 17.90
N MET A 126 5.30 -10.33 17.28
CA MET A 126 6.18 -11.40 17.77
C MET A 126 6.89 -12.09 16.60
N ILE A 127 8.10 -12.56 16.88
CA ILE A 127 8.88 -13.41 15.98
C ILE A 127 9.05 -14.77 16.64
N VAL A 128 8.71 -15.81 15.89
CA VAL A 128 8.65 -17.20 16.36
C VAL A 128 9.57 -18.05 15.50
N ALA A 129 10.38 -18.90 16.13
CA ALA A 129 11.17 -19.91 15.45
C ALA A 129 10.26 -20.94 14.75
N PRO A 130 10.74 -21.67 13.73
CA PRO A 130 9.99 -22.77 13.12
C PRO A 130 9.53 -23.86 14.11
N ASP A 131 10.22 -24.00 15.25
CA ASP A 131 9.89 -24.94 16.32
C ASP A 131 8.78 -24.45 17.28
N GLY A 132 8.26 -23.23 17.06
CA GLY A 132 7.20 -22.61 17.86
C GLY A 132 7.67 -21.78 19.06
N ARG A 133 8.99 -21.69 19.30
CA ARG A 133 9.53 -20.85 20.38
C ARG A 133 9.50 -19.37 20.00
N ILE A 134 8.98 -18.53 20.90
CA ILE A 134 9.05 -17.06 20.76
C ILE A 134 10.51 -16.62 20.92
N ILE A 135 11.02 -15.89 19.93
CA ILE A 135 12.38 -15.34 19.91
C ILE A 135 12.36 -13.90 20.41
N GLU A 136 11.43 -13.10 19.89
CA GLU A 136 11.30 -11.67 20.18
C GLU A 136 9.80 -11.30 20.20
N GLN A 137 9.41 -10.36 21.06
CA GLN A 137 8.06 -9.81 21.07
C GLN A 137 8.04 -8.36 21.57
N ARG A 138 7.04 -7.59 21.12
CA ARG A 138 6.82 -6.20 21.52
C ARG A 138 5.32 -5.88 21.48
N ALA A 139 4.80 -5.42 22.60
CA ALA A 139 3.48 -4.78 22.66
C ALA A 139 3.61 -3.32 22.22
N ASP A 140 2.49 -2.71 21.81
CA ASP A 140 2.40 -1.29 21.46
C ASP A 140 3.52 -0.83 20.51
N ALA A 141 3.82 -1.67 19.51
CA ALA A 141 4.96 -1.51 18.61
C ALA A 141 4.93 -0.18 17.84
N ARG A 142 3.76 0.44 17.71
CA ARG A 142 3.62 1.80 17.20
C ARG A 142 4.38 2.83 18.02
N GLU A 143 4.30 2.76 19.34
CA GLU A 143 4.87 3.75 20.27
C GLU A 143 6.39 3.81 20.16
N HIS A 144 7.02 2.67 19.91
CA HIS A 144 8.45 2.56 19.65
C HIS A 144 8.91 3.26 18.36
N LEU A 145 7.98 3.67 17.49
CA LEU A 145 8.26 4.29 16.20
C LEU A 145 7.71 5.72 16.08
N GLN A 146 6.94 6.22 17.05
CA GLN A 146 6.23 7.51 16.94
C GLN A 146 7.15 8.72 16.69
N ASN A 147 8.41 8.63 17.12
CA ASN A 147 9.40 9.69 16.96
C ASN A 147 10.59 9.29 16.07
N ALA A 148 10.48 8.14 15.37
CA ALA A 148 11.57 7.66 14.53
C ALA A 148 11.75 8.57 13.29
N SER A 149 12.97 9.04 13.06
CA SER A 149 13.41 9.66 11.83
C SER A 149 13.56 8.61 10.72
N VAL A 150 13.53 9.04 9.46
CA VAL A 150 13.80 8.18 8.30
C VAL A 150 15.16 7.47 8.38
N THR A 151 16.13 8.08 9.06
CA THR A 151 17.50 7.54 9.23
C THR A 151 17.66 6.59 10.41
N ASP A 152 16.69 6.54 11.32
CA ASP A 152 16.75 5.66 12.48
C ASP A 152 16.63 4.22 12.02
N LYS A 153 17.55 3.38 12.51
CA LYS A 153 17.64 1.99 12.09
C LYS A 153 16.48 1.17 12.65
N TRP A 154 16.01 0.24 11.85
CA TRP A 154 14.98 -0.69 12.27
C TRP A 154 15.60 -1.98 12.79
N ASP A 155 14.99 -2.49 13.86
CA ASP A 155 15.12 -3.89 14.25
C ASP A 155 14.06 -4.75 13.53
N ARG A 156 14.09 -6.06 13.77
CA ARG A 156 13.19 -7.02 13.13
C ARG A 156 11.72 -6.76 13.49
N LEU A 157 11.45 -6.36 14.73
CA LEU A 157 10.10 -6.06 15.20
C LEU A 157 9.51 -4.78 14.58
N ASN A 158 10.34 -3.76 14.34
CA ASN A 158 9.94 -2.55 13.63
C ASN A 158 9.58 -2.85 12.18
N LEU A 159 10.39 -3.67 11.50
CA LEU A 159 10.09 -4.13 10.15
C LEU A 159 8.80 -4.94 10.11
N LEU A 160 8.65 -5.91 11.02
CA LEU A 160 7.46 -6.74 11.14
C LEU A 160 6.20 -5.90 11.37
N TYR A 161 6.25 -4.95 12.30
CA TYR A 161 5.12 -4.06 12.56
C TYR A 161 4.75 -3.29 11.29
N PHE A 162 5.73 -2.65 10.66
CA PHE A 162 5.53 -1.85 9.45
C PHE A 162 4.90 -2.65 8.30
N LEU A 163 5.48 -3.81 7.97
CA LEU A 163 4.97 -4.66 6.90
C LEU A 163 3.60 -5.24 7.26
N GLY A 164 3.44 -5.72 8.49
CA GLY A 164 2.23 -6.41 8.94
C GLY A 164 0.99 -5.53 8.81
N TYR A 165 1.03 -4.30 9.31
CA TYR A 165 -0.12 -3.40 9.22
C TYR A 165 -0.31 -2.86 7.81
N ALA A 166 0.77 -2.65 7.06
CA ALA A 166 0.70 -2.15 5.69
C ALA A 166 -0.02 -3.16 4.79
N PHE A 167 0.39 -4.43 4.81
CA PHE A 167 -0.24 -5.48 4.01
C PHE A 167 -1.65 -5.79 4.46
N TRP A 168 -1.93 -5.80 5.77
CA TRP A 168 -3.30 -5.90 6.27
C TRP A 168 -4.17 -4.78 5.68
N GLY A 169 -3.71 -3.53 5.79
CA GLY A 169 -4.39 -2.36 5.24
C GLY A 169 -4.64 -2.46 3.73
N TYR A 170 -3.66 -2.98 2.98
CA TYR A 170 -3.71 -3.06 1.52
C TYR A 170 -4.64 -4.14 1.00
N TYR A 171 -4.60 -5.33 1.62
CA TYR A 171 -5.34 -6.50 1.14
C TYR A 171 -6.76 -6.55 1.67
N THR A 172 -7.06 -5.87 2.78
CA THR A 172 -8.41 -5.84 3.35
C THR A 172 -9.16 -4.55 3.05
N LEU A 173 -8.64 -3.69 2.14
CA LEU A 173 -9.29 -2.43 1.76
C LEU A 173 -10.78 -2.60 1.43
N PRO A 174 -11.22 -3.61 0.64
CA PRO A 174 -12.64 -3.75 0.33
C PRO A 174 -13.49 -4.04 1.58
N TYR A 175 -13.01 -4.88 2.51
CA TYR A 175 -13.69 -5.07 3.79
C TYR A 175 -13.71 -3.78 4.63
N GLN A 176 -12.60 -3.03 4.66
CA GLN A 176 -12.49 -1.76 5.39
C GLN A 176 -13.49 -0.69 4.91
N LEU A 177 -13.90 -0.70 3.64
CA LEU A 177 -14.95 0.21 3.14
C LEU A 177 -16.28 0.03 3.89
N THR A 178 -16.53 -1.16 4.44
CA THR A 178 -17.76 -1.50 5.18
C THR A 178 -17.58 -1.46 6.70
N ARG A 179 -16.34 -1.27 7.19
CA ARG A 179 -16.03 -1.34 8.61
C ARG A 179 -16.54 -0.09 9.33
N SER A 180 -17.45 -0.28 10.29
CA SER A 180 -18.04 0.81 11.08
C SER A 180 -17.05 1.56 11.97
N ALA A 181 -15.85 1.04 12.21
CA ALA A 181 -14.80 1.73 12.95
C ALA A 181 -14.07 2.80 12.11
N ILE A 182 -14.29 2.83 10.80
CA ILE A 182 -13.66 3.78 9.88
C ILE A 182 -14.73 4.77 9.41
N GLU A 183 -14.42 6.05 9.48
CA GLU A 183 -15.28 7.09 8.90
C GLU A 183 -14.83 7.37 7.48
N TRP A 184 -15.73 7.15 6.53
CA TRP A 184 -15.48 7.40 5.11
C TRP A 184 -16.19 8.68 4.68
N THR A 185 -15.45 9.55 4.00
CA THR A 185 -15.99 10.76 3.38
C THR A 185 -15.66 10.75 1.90
N GLU A 186 -16.68 10.77 1.04
CA GLU A 186 -16.48 10.99 -0.38
C GLU A 186 -16.24 12.48 -0.61
N LEU A 187 -15.00 12.83 -0.94
CA LEU A 187 -14.62 14.21 -1.19
C LEU A 187 -15.13 14.71 -2.54
N ARG A 188 -15.22 13.78 -3.50
CA ARG A 188 -15.81 13.90 -4.84
C ARG A 188 -15.78 12.52 -5.51
N ASP A 189 -16.36 12.41 -6.70
CA ASP A 189 -16.36 11.17 -7.47
C ASP A 189 -14.94 10.61 -7.71
N GLY A 190 -14.71 9.40 -7.22
CA GLY A 190 -13.44 8.69 -7.28
C GLY A 190 -12.44 9.06 -6.18
N LEU A 191 -12.80 9.89 -5.19
CA LEU A 191 -11.91 10.27 -4.08
C LEU A 191 -12.57 10.05 -2.73
N LEU A 192 -12.05 9.09 -1.97
CA LEU A 192 -12.43 8.83 -0.59
C LEU A 192 -11.36 9.29 0.39
N GLN A 193 -11.79 9.86 1.51
CA GLN A 193 -10.95 10.08 2.68
C GLN A 193 -11.42 9.15 3.79
N ALA A 194 -10.49 8.42 4.38
CA ALA A 194 -10.70 7.64 5.59
C ALA A 194 -10.21 8.41 6.81
N ASP A 195 -10.99 8.40 7.88
CA ASP A 195 -10.51 8.58 9.25
C ASP A 195 -10.56 7.22 9.96
N PHE A 196 -9.39 6.65 10.20
CA PHE A 196 -9.20 5.36 10.87
C PHE A 196 -9.30 5.43 12.40
N GLY A 197 -9.42 6.65 12.97
CA GLY A 197 -9.29 6.86 14.40
C GLY A 197 -7.91 6.46 14.93
N THR A 198 -7.86 6.01 16.18
CA THR A 198 -6.62 5.64 16.89
C THR A 198 -6.50 4.15 17.18
N ASN A 199 -7.56 3.37 16.94
CA ASN A 199 -7.68 1.98 17.41
C ASN A 199 -7.29 0.94 16.36
N LEU A 200 -6.72 1.37 15.23
CA LEU A 200 -6.24 0.48 14.17
C LEU A 200 -4.75 0.73 13.87
N PRO A 201 -3.96 -0.33 13.65
CA PRO A 201 -2.59 -0.20 13.18
C PRO A 201 -2.64 0.15 11.69
N VAL A 202 -2.40 1.41 11.36
CA VAL A 202 -2.44 1.95 9.99
C VAL A 202 -1.34 2.98 9.80
N HIS A 203 -1.00 3.33 8.56
CA HIS A 203 0.03 4.33 8.27
C HIS A 203 -0.22 5.67 8.96
N SER A 204 -1.40 6.26 8.72
CA SER A 204 -1.85 7.48 9.37
C SER A 204 -3.35 7.41 9.63
N ARG A 205 -3.81 8.20 10.61
CA ARG A 205 -5.24 8.34 10.94
C ARG A 205 -6.05 8.78 9.72
N ILE A 206 -5.57 9.79 9.01
CA ILE A 206 -6.18 10.30 7.79
C ILE A 206 -5.42 9.75 6.58
N GLN A 207 -6.15 9.14 5.64
CA GLN A 207 -5.61 8.67 4.36
C GLN A 207 -6.60 8.99 3.23
N ARG A 208 -6.10 9.12 2.00
CA ARG A 208 -6.94 9.37 0.82
C ARG A 208 -6.75 8.31 -0.24
N PHE A 209 -7.86 7.77 -0.73
CA PHE A 209 -7.90 6.71 -1.73
C PHE A 209 -8.53 7.25 -3.01
N TRP A 210 -7.80 7.13 -4.11
CA TRP A 210 -8.20 7.55 -5.43
C TRP A 210 -8.58 6.34 -6.25
N PHE A 211 -9.84 6.26 -6.63
CA PHE A 211 -10.39 5.18 -7.41
C PHE A 211 -10.62 5.62 -8.85
N ASP A 212 -10.59 4.67 -9.77
CA ASP A 212 -11.07 4.91 -11.11
C ASP A 212 -12.58 5.09 -11.11
N ARG A 213 -13.05 6.17 -11.75
CA ARG A 213 -14.46 6.55 -11.77
C ARG A 213 -15.31 5.54 -12.55
N LYS A 214 -14.72 4.86 -13.53
CA LYS A 214 -15.41 3.88 -14.37
C LYS A 214 -15.30 2.48 -13.79
N THR A 215 -14.09 2.05 -13.45
CA THR A 215 -13.85 0.65 -13.05
C THR A 215 -13.98 0.42 -11.55
N GLY A 216 -13.91 1.45 -10.72
CA GLY A 216 -13.87 1.31 -9.25
C GLY A 216 -12.53 0.84 -8.69
N LEU A 217 -11.53 0.54 -9.54
CA LEU A 217 -10.23 0.04 -9.09
C LEU A 217 -9.38 1.16 -8.46
N LEU A 218 -8.65 0.81 -7.40
CA LEU A 218 -7.75 1.73 -6.70
C LEU A 218 -6.58 2.14 -7.60
N LYS A 219 -6.36 3.43 -7.76
CA LYS A 219 -5.20 3.99 -8.49
C LYS A 219 -4.10 4.47 -7.56
N ARG A 220 -4.47 5.01 -6.39
CA ARG A 220 -3.52 5.63 -5.45
C ARG A 220 -4.06 5.66 -4.03
N ASN A 221 -3.23 5.41 -3.04
CA ASN A 221 -3.48 5.71 -1.63
C ASN A 221 -2.43 6.69 -1.10
N ASP A 222 -2.85 7.82 -0.56
CA ASP A 222 -1.99 8.84 0.04
C ASP A 222 -2.07 8.82 1.56
N TYR A 223 -0.89 8.82 2.20
CA TYR A 223 -0.76 8.77 3.64
C TYR A 223 0.60 9.28 4.10
N THR A 224 0.74 9.42 5.42
CA THR A 224 2.04 9.59 6.09
C THR A 224 2.38 8.26 6.78
N PRO A 225 3.48 7.58 6.43
CA PRO A 225 3.88 6.36 7.10
C PRO A 225 4.52 6.70 8.45
N VAL A 226 3.71 7.05 9.46
CA VAL A 226 4.23 7.61 10.73
C VAL A 226 5.23 6.67 11.42
N ALA A 227 5.09 5.37 11.23
CA ALA A 227 5.99 4.35 11.75
C ALA A 227 7.37 4.31 11.04
N ALA A 228 7.46 4.86 9.83
CA ALA A 228 8.73 5.03 9.12
C ALA A 228 9.36 6.40 9.37
N THR A 229 8.56 7.46 9.24
CA THR A 229 8.94 8.83 9.60
C THR A 229 7.70 9.73 9.61
N PRO A 230 7.52 10.58 10.64
CA PRO A 230 6.35 11.45 10.76
C PRO A 230 6.34 12.57 9.71
N SER A 231 7.48 12.86 9.07
CA SER A 231 7.61 13.93 8.08
C SER A 231 7.43 13.48 6.63
N ALA A 232 7.41 12.16 6.35
CA ALA A 232 7.23 11.70 4.98
C ALA A 232 5.78 11.86 4.54
N GLN A 233 5.62 12.33 3.31
CA GLN A 233 4.36 12.26 2.58
C GLN A 233 4.59 11.31 1.42
N VAL A 234 3.72 10.32 1.28
CA VAL A 234 3.86 9.30 0.24
C VAL A 234 2.55 9.04 -0.47
N ALA A 235 2.70 8.59 -1.71
CA ALA A 235 1.64 8.06 -2.53
C ALA A 235 1.97 6.61 -2.87
N ASN A 236 1.13 5.68 -2.43
CA ASN A 236 1.15 4.30 -2.87
C ASN A 236 0.36 4.20 -4.18
N VAL A 237 1.07 4.22 -5.30
CA VAL A 237 0.51 4.19 -6.65
C VAL A 237 0.36 2.75 -7.11
N VAL A 238 -0.82 2.39 -7.61
CA VAL A 238 -1.11 1.08 -8.18
C VAL A 238 -0.84 1.11 -9.68
N PHE A 239 0.10 0.26 -10.12
CA PHE A 239 0.52 0.16 -11.50
C PHE A 239 -0.27 -0.90 -12.25
N GLU A 240 -0.52 -2.03 -11.59
CA GLU A 240 -1.15 -3.18 -12.20
C GLU A 240 -2.14 -3.81 -11.22
N HIS A 241 -3.23 -4.32 -11.76
CA HIS A 241 -4.19 -5.15 -11.05
C HIS A 241 -4.13 -6.57 -11.60
N GLY A 242 -4.00 -7.55 -10.72
CA GLY A 242 -4.18 -8.96 -11.03
C GLY A 242 -5.63 -9.39 -10.77
N GLU A 243 -5.92 -10.64 -11.11
CA GLU A 243 -7.19 -11.30 -10.81
C GLU A 243 -6.92 -12.72 -10.34
N SER A 244 -7.63 -13.16 -9.30
CA SER A 244 -7.55 -14.52 -8.77
C SER A 244 -8.95 -14.97 -8.36
N ASN A 245 -9.40 -16.10 -8.90
CA ASN A 245 -10.76 -16.61 -8.69
C ASN A 245 -11.86 -15.55 -8.95
N GLY A 246 -11.69 -14.72 -9.98
CA GLY A 246 -12.62 -13.63 -10.31
C GLY A 246 -12.54 -12.39 -9.41
N ILE A 247 -11.64 -12.38 -8.43
CA ILE A 247 -11.43 -11.25 -7.52
C ILE A 247 -10.20 -10.45 -7.95
N ARG A 248 -10.40 -9.16 -8.20
CA ARG A 248 -9.30 -8.24 -8.53
C ARG A 248 -8.45 -7.98 -7.29
N TYR A 249 -7.17 -7.74 -7.50
CA TYR A 249 -6.26 -7.28 -6.45
C TYR A 249 -5.19 -6.40 -7.08
N THR A 250 -4.56 -5.55 -6.27
CA THR A 250 -3.44 -4.71 -6.72
C THR A 250 -2.16 -5.55 -6.80
N SER A 251 -1.74 -5.95 -8.00
CA SER A 251 -0.59 -6.85 -8.18
C SER A 251 0.75 -6.12 -8.14
N LYS A 252 0.77 -4.83 -8.49
CA LYS A 252 2.00 -4.04 -8.52
C LYS A 252 1.79 -2.66 -7.95
N ARG A 253 2.57 -2.33 -6.93
CA ARG A 253 2.52 -1.03 -6.24
C ARG A 253 3.89 -0.40 -6.14
N ARG A 254 3.93 0.92 -6.22
CA ARG A 254 5.12 1.74 -5.96
C ARG A 254 4.75 2.84 -4.99
N VAL A 255 5.40 2.86 -3.84
CA VAL A 255 5.28 3.98 -2.89
C VAL A 255 6.30 5.03 -3.31
N LYS A 256 5.80 6.19 -3.67
CA LYS A 256 6.58 7.34 -4.13
C LYS A 256 6.54 8.43 -3.08
N LEU A 257 7.66 9.12 -2.89
CA LEU A 257 7.70 10.35 -2.09
C LEU A 257 6.95 11.47 -2.82
N THR A 258 6.27 12.32 -2.06
CA THR A 258 5.66 13.54 -2.59
C THR A 258 6.18 14.77 -1.84
N PRO A 259 6.55 15.86 -2.54
CA PRO A 259 6.94 17.12 -1.90
C PRO A 259 5.78 17.84 -1.20
N GLN A 260 4.53 17.51 -1.56
CA GLN A 260 3.32 18.14 -1.03
C GLN A 260 2.23 17.09 -0.88
N GLN A 261 1.54 17.08 0.25
CA GLN A 261 0.51 16.08 0.55
C GLN A 261 -0.55 16.08 -0.56
N TYR A 262 -0.85 14.88 -1.09
CA TYR A 262 -1.79 14.66 -2.19
C TYR A 262 -1.36 15.26 -3.55
N GLY A 263 -0.12 15.76 -3.64
CA GLY A 263 0.43 16.39 -4.83
C GLY A 263 1.07 15.41 -5.80
N TRP A 264 1.92 15.94 -6.66
CA TRP A 264 2.70 15.16 -7.61
C TRP A 264 3.74 14.29 -6.89
N VAL A 265 4.11 13.17 -7.51
CA VAL A 265 5.03 12.18 -6.91
C VAL A 265 6.40 12.26 -7.57
N LEU A 266 7.48 11.98 -6.84
CA LEU A 266 8.79 11.89 -7.47
C LEU A 266 8.86 10.64 -8.37
N PRO A 267 9.39 10.75 -9.61
CA PRO A 267 9.45 9.61 -10.52
C PRO A 267 10.41 8.52 -10.03
N VAL A 268 11.51 8.93 -9.42
CA VAL A 268 12.54 8.08 -8.81
C VAL A 268 13.14 8.79 -7.59
N PRO A 269 13.74 8.04 -6.65
CA PRO A 269 13.66 6.59 -6.52
C PRO A 269 12.30 6.13 -5.98
N ASP A 270 11.99 4.84 -6.16
CA ASP A 270 10.89 4.20 -5.43
C ASP A 270 11.22 4.13 -3.95
N PHE A 271 10.34 4.67 -3.11
CA PHE A 271 10.50 4.58 -1.67
C PHE A 271 10.24 3.15 -1.20
N ILE A 272 9.22 2.50 -1.75
CA ILE A 272 8.92 1.08 -1.57
C ILE A 272 8.43 0.50 -2.91
N THR A 273 8.91 -0.68 -3.27
CA THR A 273 8.39 -1.50 -4.37
C THR A 273 7.66 -2.71 -3.80
N ILE A 274 6.52 -3.06 -4.40
CA ILE A 274 5.75 -4.26 -4.04
C ILE A 274 5.29 -4.90 -5.34
N ASP A 275 5.65 -6.16 -5.53
CA ASP A 275 5.24 -6.99 -6.65
C ASP A 275 4.65 -8.28 -6.08
N VAL A 276 3.39 -8.56 -6.40
CA VAL A 276 2.62 -9.70 -5.90
C VAL A 276 2.63 -10.80 -6.93
N GLU A 277 3.25 -11.92 -6.57
CA GLU A 277 3.47 -13.09 -7.42
C GLU A 277 2.28 -14.05 -7.36
N MET A 278 1.70 -14.21 -6.17
CA MET A 278 0.50 -15.02 -5.92
C MET A 278 -0.42 -14.26 -4.98
N TRP A 279 -1.73 -14.37 -5.21
CA TRP A 279 -2.74 -13.81 -4.34
C TRP A 279 -3.98 -14.69 -4.34
N ARG A 280 -4.59 -14.89 -3.18
CA ARG A 280 -5.83 -15.66 -3.04
C ARG A 280 -6.64 -15.19 -1.84
N LEU A 281 -7.93 -14.96 -2.06
CA LEU A 281 -8.93 -14.81 -1.00
C LEU A 281 -9.42 -16.18 -0.52
N ARG A 282 -9.57 -16.35 0.79
CA ARG A 282 -10.09 -17.55 1.45
C ARG A 282 -11.37 -17.29 2.19
#